data_AF-A0A7C8YSB6-F1
#
_entry.id   AF-A0A7C8YSB6-F1
#
_cell.length_a   1.000
_cell.length_b   1.000
_cell.length_c   1.000
_cell.angle_alpha   90.00
_cell.angle_beta   90.00
_cell.angle_gamma   90.00
#
_symmetry.space_group_name_H-M   'P 1'
#
loop_
_entity.id
_entity.type
_entity.pdbx_description
1 polymer ?
#
loop_
_entity_poly.entity_id
_entity_poly.type
_entity_poly.pdbx_seq_one_letter_code
_entity_poly.pdbx_strand_id
1 'polypeptide(L)'
;MWAGGENQGNFLGRISIRRNQVASMEPDSHVEDLDHFHKLISDKFSHLLTDYPHHHDLDGDTTPSASGDAFLSAAWVRNLLDAFVSCEAEFRAVLLNGRDLTQIVKPPLDRWIPDLFDRVVKALDVCNAVTHGVEAIRFMLHQAQIVVSALEQRPFTDGQIRRARRALTAVLSSIVV
;
A
#
# COMPACT_ATOMS: atom_id res chain seq x y z
N MET A 1 63.90 44.29 45.79
CA MET A 1 63.39 43.64 47.01
C MET A 1 61.89 43.50 46.84
N TRP A 2 61.45 42.58 46.00
CA TRP A 2 61.09 41.16 46.27
C TRP A 2 59.70 41.02 46.90
N ALA A 3 58.79 40.59 46.03
CA ALA A 3 57.44 40.12 46.29
C ALA A 3 57.43 38.76 46.98
N GLY A 4 56.32 38.41 47.65
CA GLY A 4 56.04 37.04 48.06
C GLY A 4 54.94 36.92 49.12
N GLY A 5 53.98 36.02 48.90
CA GLY A 5 52.90 35.65 49.83
C GLY A 5 51.52 35.74 49.18
N GLU A 6 51.19 34.91 48.18
CA GLU A 6 50.61 33.57 48.30
C GLU A 6 49.09 33.54 48.53
N ASN A 7 48.47 32.63 47.76
CA ASN A 7 47.21 31.93 48.05
C ASN A 7 45.90 32.51 47.47
N GLN A 8 45.45 31.95 46.34
CA GLN A 8 44.38 30.93 46.39
C GLN A 8 44.17 30.27 45.03
N GLY A 9 44.00 28.95 45.10
CA GLY A 9 44.15 28.02 44.00
C GLY A 9 43.07 28.11 42.94
N ASN A 10 43.52 28.10 41.69
CA ASN A 10 42.68 27.82 40.53
C ASN A 10 43.06 26.46 39.95
N PHE A 11 43.07 25.42 40.80
CA PHE A 11 43.42 24.04 40.43
C PHE A 11 42.30 23.28 39.70
N LEU A 12 41.10 23.86 39.59
CA LEU A 12 39.96 23.21 38.92
C LEU A 12 39.81 23.56 37.43
N GLY A 13 40.63 24.47 36.89
CA GLY A 13 40.64 24.77 35.45
C GLY A 13 41.31 23.71 34.58
N ARG A 14 41.84 22.63 35.19
CA ARG A 14 42.69 21.62 34.52
C ARG A 14 42.08 20.23 34.41
N ILE A 15 40.84 20.01 34.87
CA ILE A 15 40.12 18.79 34.53
C ILE A 15 39.55 18.95 33.12
N SER A 16 40.48 18.82 32.18
CA SER A 16 40.26 18.45 30.79
C SER A 16 39.46 17.15 30.74
N ILE A 17 38.14 17.26 30.83
CA ILE A 17 37.26 16.26 30.23
C ILE A 17 36.90 16.84 28.87
N ARG A 18 37.78 16.59 27.89
CA ARG A 18 37.34 16.40 26.52
C ARG A 18 36.38 15.22 26.58
N ARG A 19 35.13 15.53 26.89
CA ARG A 19 34.01 14.61 26.87
C ARG A 19 34.05 14.03 25.47
N ASN A 20 34.48 12.78 25.40
CA ASN A 20 34.60 12.02 24.18
C ASN A 20 33.26 12.14 23.46
N GLN A 21 33.17 13.00 22.45
CA GLN A 21 32.10 12.99 21.47
C GLN A 21 32.34 11.72 20.66
N VAL A 22 31.89 10.59 21.21
CA VAL A 22 31.56 9.44 20.36
C VAL A 22 30.19 9.78 19.82
N ALA A 23 30.15 10.57 18.74
CA ALA A 23 29.00 10.57 17.87
C ALA A 23 28.88 9.12 17.39
N SER A 24 27.87 8.40 17.88
CA SER A 24 27.56 7.06 17.40
C SER A 24 27.41 7.17 15.88
N MET A 25 28.32 6.59 15.12
CA MET A 25 28.33 6.58 13.66
C MET A 25 27.34 5.52 13.15
N GLU A 26 26.13 5.56 13.71
CA GLU A 26 25.05 4.59 13.52
C GLU A 26 23.79 5.18 12.84
N PRO A 27 23.49 6.51 12.83
CA PRO A 27 22.25 7.00 12.22
C PRO A 27 22.22 6.83 10.70
N ASP A 28 23.37 6.86 10.01
CA ASP A 28 23.43 6.77 8.55
C ASP A 28 23.07 5.37 8.03
N SER A 29 23.48 4.31 8.74
CA SER A 29 23.15 2.93 8.35
C SER A 29 21.64 2.65 8.43
N HIS A 30 20.92 3.29 9.36
CA HIS A 30 19.49 3.11 9.50
C HIS A 30 18.69 3.74 8.37
N VAL A 31 19.14 4.89 7.87
CA VAL A 31 18.52 5.59 6.74
C VAL A 31 18.74 4.79 5.45
N GLU A 32 19.93 4.20 5.27
CA GLU A 32 20.28 3.42 4.08
C GLU A 32 19.47 2.11 3.94
N ASP A 33 19.25 1.39 5.04
CA ASP A 33 18.37 0.20 5.09
C ASP A 33 16.92 0.54 4.71
N LEU A 34 16.44 1.70 5.16
CA LEU A 34 15.08 2.17 4.90
C LEU A 34 14.90 2.66 3.47
N ASP A 35 15.91 3.33 2.90
CA ASP A 35 15.92 3.71 1.49
C ASP A 35 15.93 2.48 0.59
N HIS A 36 16.68 1.44 0.96
CA HIS A 36 16.64 0.15 0.28
C HIS A 36 15.24 -0.49 0.33
N PHE A 37 14.62 -0.49 1.50
CA PHE A 37 13.25 -0.98 1.66
C PHE A 37 12.26 -0.20 0.80
N HIS A 38 12.36 1.12 0.78
CA HIS A 38 11.48 1.96 -0.03
C HIS A 38 11.63 1.66 -1.52
N LYS A 39 12.86 1.54 -2.01
CA LYS A 39 13.14 1.16 -3.40
C LYS A 39 12.58 -0.22 -3.74
N LEU A 40 12.79 -1.20 -2.86
CA LEU A 40 12.29 -2.56 -3.03
C LEU A 40 10.76 -2.60 -3.14
N ILE A 41 10.05 -1.84 -2.30
CA ILE A 41 8.59 -1.69 -2.40
C ILE A 41 8.21 -1.06 -3.73
N SER A 42 8.80 0.09 -4.08
CA SER A 42 8.49 0.79 -5.32
C SER A 42 8.64 -0.13 -6.53
N ASP A 43 9.74 -0.88 -6.60
CA ASP A 43 9.98 -1.83 -7.69
C ASP A 43 8.89 -2.93 -7.72
N LYS A 44 8.56 -3.55 -6.58
CA LYS A 44 7.49 -4.57 -6.50
C LYS A 44 6.14 -4.06 -7.01
N PHE A 45 5.72 -2.87 -6.59
CA PHE A 45 4.46 -2.30 -7.04
C PHE A 45 4.50 -1.84 -8.50
N SER A 46 5.63 -1.36 -9.00
CA SER A 46 5.83 -1.09 -10.43
C SER A 46 5.74 -2.37 -11.26
N HIS A 47 6.29 -3.50 -10.78
CA HIS A 47 6.12 -4.79 -11.43
C HIS A 47 4.66 -5.25 -11.45
N LEU A 48 3.87 -5.04 -10.39
CA LEU A 48 2.42 -5.33 -10.43
C LEU A 48 1.64 -4.55 -11.50
N LEU A 49 2.14 -3.37 -11.88
CA LEU A 49 1.54 -2.52 -12.91
C LEU A 49 2.03 -2.85 -14.32
N THR A 50 3.26 -3.37 -14.45
CA THR A 50 3.94 -3.54 -15.76
C THR A 50 4.00 -4.99 -16.21
N ASP A 51 4.03 -5.93 -15.28
CA ASP A 51 4.49 -7.31 -15.47
C ASP A 51 3.36 -8.34 -15.41
N TYR A 52 2.10 -7.91 -15.49
CA TYR A 52 1.02 -8.89 -15.63
C TYR A 52 1.11 -9.53 -17.01
N PRO A 53 1.45 -10.82 -17.12
CA PRO A 53 1.61 -11.45 -18.41
C PRO A 53 0.25 -11.47 -19.08
N HIS A 54 0.22 -11.03 -20.34
CA HIS A 54 -0.69 -11.58 -21.32
C HIS A 54 -0.78 -13.08 -21.06
N HIS A 55 -1.99 -13.59 -20.80
CA HIS A 55 -2.25 -15.00 -20.99
C HIS A 55 -1.83 -15.30 -22.43
N HIS A 56 -0.64 -15.86 -22.60
CA HIS A 56 -0.21 -16.41 -23.87
C HIS A 56 -0.98 -17.71 -24.01
N ASP A 57 -2.24 -17.58 -24.39
CA ASP A 57 -2.98 -18.71 -24.91
C ASP A 57 -2.18 -19.22 -26.10
N LEU A 58 -1.77 -20.47 -25.98
CA LEU A 58 -1.27 -21.28 -27.07
C LEU A 58 -2.44 -21.52 -28.04
N ASP A 59 -2.86 -20.52 -28.79
CA ASP A 59 -3.42 -20.75 -30.11
C ASP A 59 -3.29 -19.49 -30.96
N GLY A 60 -2.75 -19.68 -32.17
CA GLY A 60 -2.47 -18.59 -33.08
C GLY A 60 -3.75 -18.04 -33.68
N ASP A 61 -4.24 -16.90 -33.19
CA ASP A 61 -4.99 -15.98 -34.03
C ASP A 61 -4.72 -14.52 -33.66
N THR A 62 -4.41 -13.74 -34.68
CA THR A 62 -3.96 -12.35 -34.55
C THR A 62 -5.17 -11.44 -34.39
N THR A 63 -5.51 -11.09 -33.15
CA THR A 63 -6.30 -9.89 -32.87
C THR A 63 -5.65 -9.11 -31.72
N PRO A 64 -5.46 -7.78 -31.84
CA PRO A 64 -4.96 -6.97 -30.73
C PRO A 64 -6.12 -6.77 -29.74
N SER A 65 -6.43 -7.82 -28.96
CA SER A 65 -7.46 -7.76 -27.94
C SER A 65 -6.87 -7.18 -26.65
N ALA A 66 -7.36 -5.98 -26.32
CA ALA A 66 -7.41 -5.36 -25.01
C ALA A 66 -6.34 -5.81 -23.99
N SER A 67 -5.21 -5.09 -23.96
CA SER A 67 -4.25 -5.05 -22.85
C SER A 67 -4.83 -4.54 -21.51
N GLY A 68 -6.16 -4.50 -21.36
CA GLY A 68 -6.88 -4.00 -20.19
C GLY A 68 -7.49 -5.08 -19.28
N ASP A 69 -7.57 -6.35 -19.71
CA ASP A 69 -8.32 -7.39 -18.99
C ASP A 69 -7.61 -7.96 -17.74
N ALA A 70 -6.35 -7.59 -17.51
CA ALA A 70 -5.59 -8.06 -16.36
C ALA A 70 -5.82 -7.24 -15.07
N PHE A 71 -6.13 -5.94 -15.21
CA PHE A 71 -6.25 -5.01 -14.08
C PHE A 71 -7.54 -5.29 -13.29
N LEU A 72 -7.44 -5.38 -11.96
CA LEU A 72 -8.53 -5.79 -11.05
C LEU A 72 -9.07 -7.23 -11.25
N SER A 73 -8.41 -8.05 -12.07
CA SER A 73 -8.69 -9.49 -12.10
C SER A 73 -8.49 -10.12 -10.71
N ALA A 74 -9.17 -11.22 -10.41
CA ALA A 74 -8.99 -11.90 -9.11
C ALA A 74 -7.53 -12.29 -8.84
N ALA A 75 -6.79 -12.61 -9.90
CA ALA A 75 -5.38 -12.95 -9.82
C ALA A 75 -4.50 -11.70 -9.64
N TRP A 76 -4.85 -10.54 -10.22
CA TRP A 76 -4.19 -9.26 -9.95
C TRP A 76 -4.42 -8.81 -8.51
N VAL A 77 -5.66 -8.90 -8.00
CA VAL A 77 -5.99 -8.54 -6.61
C VAL A 77 -5.24 -9.45 -5.63
N ARG A 78 -5.12 -10.75 -5.91
CA ARG A 78 -4.30 -11.66 -5.10
C ARG A 78 -2.83 -11.23 -5.08
N ASN A 79 -2.23 -10.95 -6.22
CA ASN A 79 -0.83 -10.54 -6.30
C ASN A 79 -0.58 -9.18 -5.58
N LEU A 80 -1.56 -8.25 -5.64
CA LEU A 80 -1.53 -7.02 -4.87
C LEU A 80 -1.51 -7.29 -3.36
N LEU A 81 -2.38 -8.18 -2.88
CA LEU A 81 -2.43 -8.56 -1.47
C LEU A 81 -1.14 -9.26 -1.03
N ASP A 82 -0.61 -10.17 -1.86
CA ASP A 82 0.66 -10.85 -1.59
C ASP A 82 1.82 -9.86 -1.49
N ALA A 83 1.90 -8.88 -2.40
CA ALA A 83 2.90 -7.81 -2.33
C ALA A 83 2.74 -6.99 -1.04
N PHE A 84 1.52 -6.61 -0.68
CA PHE A 84 1.23 -5.84 0.53
C PHE A 84 1.65 -6.60 1.81
N VAL A 85 1.28 -7.88 1.93
CA VAL A 85 1.67 -8.73 3.07
C VAL A 85 3.19 -8.92 3.13
N SER A 86 3.85 -9.07 1.97
CA SER A 86 5.32 -9.18 1.92
C SER A 86 6.02 -7.90 2.41
N CYS A 87 5.46 -6.72 2.12
CA CYS A 87 6.01 -5.44 2.58
C CYS A 87 5.97 -5.34 4.11
N GLU A 88 4.95 -5.91 4.75
CA GLU A 88 4.84 -5.93 6.21
C GLU A 88 5.96 -6.77 6.84
N ALA A 89 6.27 -7.94 6.27
CA ALA A 89 7.34 -8.80 6.75
C ALA A 89 8.72 -8.16 6.55
N GLU A 90 8.95 -7.54 5.39
CA GLU A 90 10.18 -6.80 5.09
C GLU A 90 10.34 -5.58 6.02
N PHE A 91 9.26 -4.82 6.28
CA PHE A 91 9.28 -3.70 7.22
C PHE A 91 9.63 -4.16 8.63
N ARG A 92 9.04 -5.26 9.11
CA ARG A 92 9.37 -5.83 10.43
C ARG A 92 10.82 -6.26 10.51
N ALA A 93 11.35 -6.89 9.47
CA ALA A 93 12.76 -7.28 9.42
C ALA A 93 13.68 -6.07 9.50
N VAL A 94 13.37 -5.00 8.77
CA VAL A 94 14.08 -3.71 8.85
C VAL A 94 13.99 -3.15 10.27
N LEU A 95 12.82 -3.15 10.92
CA LEU A 95 12.68 -2.63 12.28
C LEU A 95 13.39 -3.48 13.37
N LEU A 96 13.46 -4.80 13.21
CA LEU A 96 13.87 -5.74 14.27
C LEU A 96 15.30 -6.29 14.13
N ASN A 97 15.95 -6.18 12.96
CA ASN A 97 17.32 -6.65 12.76
C ASN A 97 18.35 -5.76 13.49
N GLY A 98 18.54 -6.03 14.79
CA GLY A 98 19.67 -5.54 15.59
C GLY A 98 19.50 -4.17 16.24
N ARG A 99 18.29 -3.61 16.26
CA ARG A 99 18.05 -2.19 16.59
C ARG A 99 17.58 -1.95 18.03
N ASP A 100 18.07 -0.87 18.62
CA ASP A 100 17.49 -0.27 19.83
C ASP A 100 16.20 0.47 19.44
N LEU A 101 15.04 -0.07 19.86
CA LEU A 101 13.71 0.48 19.58
C LEU A 101 13.55 1.94 20.03
N THR A 102 14.39 2.41 20.96
CA THR A 102 14.37 3.80 21.43
C THR A 102 14.87 4.81 20.39
N GLN A 103 15.56 4.38 19.33
CA GLN A 103 16.03 5.25 18.25
C GLN A 103 14.94 5.56 17.21
N ILE A 104 13.95 4.68 17.05
CA ILE A 104 12.84 4.85 16.08
C ILE A 104 11.93 6.02 16.50
N VAL A 105 11.82 6.29 17.80
CA VAL A 105 11.01 7.38 18.35
C VAL A 105 11.69 8.75 18.23
N LYS A 106 12.89 8.81 17.65
CA LYS A 106 13.66 10.04 17.49
C LYS A 106 13.67 10.51 16.03
N PRO A 107 13.79 11.83 15.78
CA PRO A 107 13.96 12.35 14.43
C PRO A 107 15.20 11.79 13.73
N PRO A 108 15.14 11.57 12.40
CA PRO A 108 14.00 11.78 11.51
C PRO A 108 13.05 10.58 11.39
N LEU A 109 13.32 9.48 12.11
CA LEU A 109 12.63 8.19 11.99
C LEU A 109 11.20 8.22 12.57
N ASP A 110 10.94 9.12 13.51
CA ASP A 110 9.66 9.35 14.17
C ASP A 110 8.51 9.68 13.20
N ARG A 111 8.81 10.25 12.02
CA ARG A 111 7.82 10.58 10.98
C ARG A 111 7.41 9.39 10.11
N TRP A 112 8.21 8.34 10.05
CA TRP A 112 8.01 7.26 9.08
C TRP A 112 6.89 6.31 9.47
N ILE A 113 6.68 6.10 10.77
CA ILE A 113 5.53 5.32 11.28
C ILE A 113 4.20 5.99 10.89
N PRO A 114 3.96 7.29 11.21
CA PRO A 114 2.73 7.94 10.78
C PRO A 114 2.60 8.02 9.25
N ASP A 115 3.69 8.24 8.51
CA ASP A 115 3.65 8.23 7.04
C ASP A 115 3.29 6.85 6.47
N LEU A 116 3.80 5.76 7.07
CA LEU A 116 3.42 4.40 6.69
C LEU A 116 1.94 4.14 6.98
N PHE A 117 1.45 4.53 8.15
CA PHE A 117 0.03 4.39 8.49
C PHE A 117 -0.87 5.16 7.53
N ASP A 118 -0.52 6.40 7.18
CA ASP A 118 -1.25 7.20 6.20
C ASP A 118 -1.29 6.51 4.82
N ARG A 119 -0.17 5.96 4.36
CA ARG A 119 -0.12 5.17 3.11
C ARG A 119 -0.96 3.89 3.18
N VAL A 120 -0.92 3.16 4.31
CA VAL A 120 -1.70 1.94 4.51
C VAL A 120 -3.20 2.24 4.50
N VAL A 121 -3.64 3.30 5.17
CA VAL A 121 -5.05 3.73 5.15
C VAL A 121 -5.50 4.07 3.73
N LYS A 122 -4.70 4.84 2.99
CA LYS A 122 -4.98 5.16 1.57
C LYS A 122 -5.06 3.91 0.70
N ALA A 123 -4.18 2.92 0.90
CA ALA A 123 -4.23 1.66 0.17
C ALA A 123 -5.48 0.84 0.52
N LEU A 124 -5.89 0.84 1.79
CA LEU A 124 -7.13 0.21 2.23
C LEU A 124 -8.36 0.88 1.61
N ASP A 125 -8.37 2.21 1.49
CA ASP A 125 -9.45 2.94 0.81
C ASP A 125 -9.59 2.52 -0.66
N VAL A 126 -8.48 2.31 -1.36
CA VAL A 126 -8.49 1.74 -2.73
C VAL A 126 -9.08 0.33 -2.74
N CYS A 127 -8.69 -0.53 -1.79
CA CYS A 127 -9.26 -1.88 -1.67
C CYS A 127 -10.77 -1.86 -1.39
N ASN A 128 -11.23 -0.93 -0.56
CA ASN A 128 -12.66 -0.72 -0.28
C ASN A 128 -13.40 -0.27 -1.54
N ALA A 129 -12.85 0.68 -2.30
CA ALA A 129 -13.43 1.14 -3.56
C ALA A 129 -13.55 0.00 -4.59
N VAL A 130 -12.50 -0.83 -4.73
CA VAL A 130 -12.53 -2.02 -5.60
C VAL A 130 -13.60 -3.01 -5.14
N THR A 131 -13.70 -3.25 -3.83
CA THR A 131 -14.71 -4.15 -3.25
C THR A 131 -16.12 -3.67 -3.58
N HIS A 132 -16.41 -2.39 -3.38
CA HIS A 132 -17.69 -1.78 -3.73
C HIS A 132 -17.98 -1.84 -5.24
N GLY A 133 -16.96 -1.62 -6.08
CA GLY A 133 -17.09 -1.80 -7.54
C GLY A 133 -17.47 -3.23 -7.92
N VAL A 134 -16.84 -4.23 -7.31
CA VAL A 134 -17.17 -5.65 -7.55
C VAL A 134 -18.59 -5.99 -7.06
N GLU A 135 -19.00 -5.47 -5.91
CA GLU A 135 -20.36 -5.63 -5.39
C GLU A 135 -21.41 -5.01 -6.34
N ALA A 136 -21.14 -3.82 -6.87
CA ALA A 136 -22.00 -3.17 -7.85
C ALA A 136 -22.13 -4.00 -9.13
N ILE A 137 -21.02 -4.55 -9.65
CA ILE A 137 -21.05 -5.44 -10.84
C ILE A 137 -21.87 -6.70 -10.57
N ARG A 138 -21.68 -7.34 -9.41
CA ARG A 138 -22.47 -8.53 -9.02
C ARG A 138 -23.96 -8.21 -8.93
N PHE A 139 -24.31 -7.06 -8.35
CA PHE A 139 -25.68 -6.58 -8.29
C PHE A 139 -26.26 -6.38 -9.69
N MET A 140 -25.53 -5.70 -10.58
CA MET A 140 -25.95 -5.48 -11.97
C MET A 140 -26.17 -6.81 -12.71
N LEU A 141 -25.26 -7.77 -12.57
CA LEU A 141 -25.39 -9.10 -13.18
C LEU A 141 -26.64 -9.82 -12.69
N HIS A 142 -26.92 -9.77 -11.38
CA HIS A 142 -28.14 -10.37 -10.82
C HIS A 142 -29.41 -9.73 -11.37
N GLN A 143 -29.46 -8.40 -11.47
CA GLN A 143 -30.60 -7.71 -12.07
C GLN A 143 -30.74 -8.05 -13.57
N ALA A 144 -29.64 -8.15 -14.31
CA ALA A 144 -29.66 -8.58 -15.71
C ALA A 144 -30.24 -10.01 -15.87
N GLN A 145 -29.90 -10.94 -14.97
CA GLN A 145 -30.51 -12.28 -14.96
C GLN A 145 -32.02 -12.23 -14.71
N ILE A 146 -32.50 -11.31 -13.85
CA ILE A 146 -33.94 -11.09 -13.66
C ILE A 146 -34.61 -10.59 -14.96
N VAL A 147 -33.95 -9.69 -15.69
CA VAL A 147 -34.45 -9.21 -16.99
C VAL A 147 -34.53 -10.36 -17.98
N VAL A 148 -33.45 -11.14 -18.14
CA VAL A 148 -33.40 -12.28 -19.06
C VAL A 148 -34.48 -13.31 -18.72
N SER A 149 -34.54 -13.77 -17.47
CA SER A 149 -35.54 -14.76 -17.04
C SER A 149 -37.00 -14.29 -17.21
N ALA A 150 -37.27 -13.00 -17.05
CA ALA A 150 -38.59 -12.44 -17.29
C ALA A 150 -38.94 -12.37 -18.80
N LEU A 151 -37.94 -12.19 -19.67
CA LEU A 151 -38.12 -12.06 -21.13
C LEU A 151 -37.94 -13.39 -21.90
N GLU A 152 -37.51 -14.46 -21.25
CA GLU A 152 -37.46 -15.81 -21.85
C GLU A 152 -38.82 -16.52 -21.84
N GLN A 153 -39.69 -16.19 -20.89
CA GLN A 153 -41.00 -16.82 -20.76
C GLN A 153 -42.00 -16.24 -21.76
N ARG A 154 -42.52 -17.09 -22.65
CA ARG A 154 -43.56 -16.74 -23.64
C ARG A 154 -44.86 -17.53 -23.40
N PRO A 155 -46.04 -16.94 -23.62
CA PRO A 155 -46.29 -15.54 -24.03
C PRO A 155 -46.01 -14.55 -22.89
N PHE A 156 -45.65 -13.32 -23.25
CA PHE A 156 -45.34 -12.28 -22.27
C PHE A 156 -46.56 -11.84 -21.48
N THR A 157 -46.41 -11.74 -20.17
CA THR A 157 -47.42 -11.19 -19.27
C THR A 157 -47.01 -9.79 -18.78
N ASP A 158 -47.99 -8.92 -18.47
CA ASP A 158 -47.73 -7.58 -17.92
C ASP A 158 -46.86 -7.63 -16.65
N GLY A 159 -47.00 -8.69 -15.85
CA GLY A 159 -46.18 -8.92 -14.66
C GLY A 159 -44.69 -9.10 -14.99
N GLN A 160 -44.37 -9.88 -16.04
CA GLN A 160 -43.00 -10.08 -16.52
C GLN A 160 -42.40 -8.80 -17.09
N ILE A 161 -43.16 -8.06 -17.91
CA ILE A 161 -42.73 -6.78 -18.47
C ILE A 161 -42.42 -5.78 -17.34
N ARG A 162 -43.29 -5.70 -16.33
CA ARG A 162 -43.07 -4.82 -15.16
C ARG A 162 -41.85 -5.23 -14.36
N ARG A 163 -41.60 -6.53 -14.18
CA ARG A 163 -40.44 -7.07 -13.47
C ARG A 163 -39.13 -6.75 -14.23
N ALA A 164 -39.10 -7.03 -15.52
CA ALA A 164 -37.95 -6.71 -16.39
C ALA A 164 -37.64 -5.21 -16.35
N ARG A 165 -38.65 -4.34 -16.49
CA ARG A 165 -38.47 -2.89 -16.45
C ARG A 165 -37.90 -2.40 -15.11
N ARG A 166 -38.38 -2.93 -13.98
CA ARG A 166 -37.85 -2.57 -12.65
C ARG A 166 -36.39 -2.98 -12.50
N ALA A 167 -36.04 -4.19 -12.91
CA ALA A 167 -34.66 -4.68 -12.85
C ALA A 167 -33.73 -3.87 -13.78
N LEU A 168 -34.17 -3.53 -14.99
CA LEU A 168 -33.45 -2.62 -15.90
C LEU A 168 -33.22 -1.24 -15.27
N THR A 169 -34.23 -0.69 -14.60
CA THR A 169 -34.09 0.60 -13.91
C THR A 169 -33.07 0.52 -12.77
N ALA A 170 -33.05 -0.59 -12.03
CA ALA A 170 -32.06 -0.84 -10.98
C ALA A 170 -30.63 -0.91 -11.52
N VAL A 171 -30.40 -1.55 -12.68
CA VAL A 171 -29.10 -1.57 -13.38
C VAL A 171 -28.69 -0.17 -13.81
N LEU A 172 -29.61 0.60 -14.42
CA LEU A 172 -29.31 1.96 -14.87
C LEU A 172 -28.92 2.87 -13.70
N SER A 173 -29.57 2.75 -12.55
CA SER A 173 -29.22 3.54 -11.36
C SER A 173 -27.85 3.18 -10.78
N SER A 174 -27.38 1.94 -10.93
CA SER A 174 -26.05 1.53 -10.43
C SER A 174 -24.89 1.90 -11.35
N ILE A 175 -25.16 2.30 -12.60
CA ILE A 175 -24.13 2.73 -13.57
C ILE A 175 -23.77 4.23 -13.41
N VAL A 176 -24.62 5.01 -12.75
CA VAL A 176 -24.51 6.48 -12.65
C VAL A 176 -23.82 6.95 -11.35
N VAL A 177 -23.24 6.01 -10.58
CA VAL A 177 -22.45 6.29 -9.37
C VAL A 177 -20.97 6.15 -9.71
#